data_AF-A1YQB1-F1
#
_entry.id   AF-A1YQB1-F1
#
_cell.length_a   1.000
_cell.length_b   1.000
_cell.length_c   1.000
_cell.angle_alpha   90.00
_cell.angle_beta   90.00
_cell.angle_gamma   90.00
#
_symmetry.space_group_name_H-M   'P 1'
#
loop_
_entity.id
_entity.type
_entity.pdbx_description
1 polymer ?
#
loop_
_entity_poly.entity_id
_entity_poly.type
_entity_poly.pdbx_seq_one_letter_code
_entity_poly.pdbx_strand_id
1 'polypeptide(L)'
;MNGSKASAENNNITGQPTKGLAVYFGHHSWNVALNVMLGMRLAGGRVAVAPERSLKPYDYNYKEKFRLLSNSSALDSASALRPTAVRFTDYSPMVFRHLREMFKIDKTVYIHSIGPEQVVSNMLLGSLSSLCELVSEGKSGAVFYYTADGKFIIKTVSREAAKGLRRILPAYVAHFVENSESLLSRFLGLHAIKHIFPSHGKLSAAGNRMRHKTYFLVMENLFHTPVPIHRRYDLKGSTYKRSLAPESRVST
;
A
#
# COMPACT_ATOMS: atom_id res chain seq x y z
N MET A 1 -43.65 18.17 40.95
CA MET A 1 -43.38 16.79 41.38
C MET A 1 -44.27 15.86 40.58
N ASN A 2 -43.63 14.94 39.83
CA ASN A 2 -44.04 13.59 39.39
C ASN A 2 -45.51 13.32 39.03
N GLY A 3 -45.85 12.69 37.91
CA GLY A 3 -45.06 11.97 36.91
C GLY A 3 -46.01 11.09 36.12
N SER A 4 -45.96 11.17 34.79
CA SER A 4 -46.69 10.28 33.88
C SER A 4 -45.74 9.23 33.31
N LYS A 5 -46.06 7.97 33.60
CA LYS A 5 -45.43 6.79 33.02
C LYS A 5 -45.72 6.72 31.52
N ALA A 6 -44.67 6.66 30.70
CA ALA A 6 -44.75 6.18 29.32
C ALA A 6 -43.82 4.98 29.17
N SER A 7 -44.35 3.93 28.58
CA SER A 7 -43.74 2.62 28.33
C SER A 7 -42.48 2.73 27.47
N ALA A 8 -41.44 2.00 27.86
CA ALA A 8 -40.24 1.80 27.07
C ALA A 8 -40.55 0.91 25.85
N GLU A 9 -40.59 1.52 24.66
CA GLU A 9 -40.42 0.78 23.40
C GLU A 9 -38.93 0.59 23.13
N ASN A 10 -38.57 -0.69 23.06
CA ASN A 10 -37.22 -1.19 22.95
C ASN A 10 -36.82 -1.24 21.46
N ASN A 11 -36.37 -0.11 20.91
CA ASN A 11 -35.83 -0.06 19.55
C ASN A 11 -34.41 -0.63 19.51
N ASN A 12 -34.34 -1.96 19.43
CA ASN A 12 -33.13 -2.72 19.21
C ASN A 12 -32.71 -2.56 17.74
N ILE A 13 -32.06 -1.44 17.41
CA ILE A 13 -31.40 -1.25 16.12
C ILE A 13 -30.12 -2.11 16.15
N THR A 14 -30.25 -3.38 15.78
CA THR A 14 -29.12 -4.23 15.44
C THR A 14 -28.51 -3.74 14.13
N GLY A 15 -27.72 -2.67 14.20
CA GLY A 15 -26.84 -2.26 13.12
C GLY A 15 -25.80 -3.36 12.91
N GLN A 16 -25.93 -4.08 11.80
CA GLN A 16 -24.85 -4.94 11.31
C GLN A 16 -23.57 -4.09 11.20
N PRO A 17 -22.41 -4.57 11.69
CA PRO A 17 -21.17 -3.83 11.52
C PRO A 17 -20.85 -3.80 10.03
N THR A 18 -20.92 -2.60 9.44
CA THR A 18 -20.39 -2.30 8.11
C THR A 18 -18.92 -2.70 8.10
N LYS A 19 -18.62 -3.80 7.40
CA LYS A 19 -17.26 -4.33 7.23
C LYS A 19 -16.50 -3.43 6.25
N GLY A 20 -15.99 -2.34 6.80
CA GLY A 20 -15.06 -1.41 6.16
C GLY A 20 -14.45 -0.57 7.25
N LEU A 21 -13.53 -1.16 8.02
CA LEU A 21 -12.81 -0.42 9.05
C LEU A 21 -11.89 0.57 8.34
N ALA A 22 -12.35 1.82 8.24
CA ALA A 22 -11.50 2.93 7.91
C ALA A 22 -10.30 2.93 8.87
N VAL A 23 -9.08 3.05 8.36
CA VAL A 23 -7.91 3.32 9.20
C VAL A 23 -8.06 4.74 9.77
N TYR A 24 -8.67 4.81 10.95
CA TYR A 24 -8.74 6.04 11.74
C TYR A 24 -7.38 6.36 12.35
N PHE A 25 -7.18 7.66 12.63
CA PHE A 25 -6.06 8.17 13.40
C PHE A 25 -5.91 7.38 14.72
N GLY A 26 -4.72 6.81 14.97
CA GLY A 26 -4.43 6.01 16.16
C GLY A 26 -4.53 4.48 15.98
N HIS A 27 -4.96 3.96 14.83
CA HIS A 27 -4.93 2.51 14.57
C HIS A 27 -3.53 1.99 14.23
N HIS A 28 -3.22 0.74 14.60
CA HIS A 28 -1.93 0.09 14.33
C HIS A 28 -1.53 0.12 12.84
N SER A 29 -2.51 0.04 11.94
CA SER A 29 -2.32 0.11 10.49
C SER A 29 -1.88 1.49 9.99
N TRP A 30 -2.20 2.57 10.68
CA TRP A 30 -1.83 3.94 10.28
C TRP A 30 -0.32 4.16 10.37
N ASN A 31 0.28 3.75 11.49
CA ASN A 31 1.73 3.83 11.68
C ASN A 31 2.49 2.98 10.64
N VAL A 32 1.92 1.83 10.26
CA VAL A 32 2.48 1.00 9.19
C VAL A 32 2.39 1.73 7.85
N ALA A 33 1.24 2.28 7.50
CA ALA A 33 1.04 3.04 6.26
C ALA A 33 1.99 4.25 6.16
N LEU A 34 2.12 5.05 7.23
CA LEU A 34 3.06 6.16 7.29
C LEU A 34 4.51 5.72 7.12
N ASN A 35 4.93 4.64 7.78
CA ASN A 35 6.28 4.09 7.59
C ASN A 35 6.52 3.62 6.15
N VAL A 36 5.50 3.05 5.51
CA VAL A 36 5.56 2.66 4.10
C VAL A 36 5.73 3.89 3.21
N MET A 37 4.90 4.93 3.37
CA MET A 37 5.00 6.18 2.60
C MET A 37 6.34 6.88 2.80
N LEU A 38 6.78 7.05 4.05
CA LEU A 38 8.06 7.67 4.36
C LEU A 38 9.22 6.87 3.76
N GLY A 39 9.18 5.54 3.87
CA GLY A 39 10.17 4.67 3.26
C GLY A 39 10.22 4.79 1.74
N MET A 40 9.07 4.79 1.07
CA MET A 40 8.99 4.98 -0.38
C MET A 40 9.46 6.37 -0.81
N ARG A 41 9.09 7.42 -0.07
CA ARG A 41 9.52 8.80 -0.30
C ARG A 41 11.05 8.95 -0.24
N LEU A 42 11.67 8.34 0.76
CA LEU A 42 13.13 8.34 0.94
C LEU A 42 13.83 7.52 -0.15
N ALA A 43 13.33 6.32 -0.45
CA ALA A 43 13.87 5.46 -1.51
C ALA A 43 13.79 6.15 -2.89
N GLY A 44 12.62 6.69 -3.23
CA GLY A 44 12.41 7.46 -4.45
C GLY A 44 13.34 8.68 -4.52
N GLY A 45 13.49 9.42 -3.42
CA GLY A 45 14.40 10.57 -3.34
C GLY A 45 15.86 10.21 -3.61
N ARG A 46 16.39 9.14 -3.00
CA ARG A 46 17.77 8.67 -3.23
C ARG A 46 18.01 8.32 -4.68
N VAL A 47 17.06 7.62 -5.29
CA VAL A 47 17.15 7.18 -6.69
C VAL A 47 17.03 8.36 -7.67
N ALA A 48 16.27 9.40 -7.33
CA ALA A 48 16.09 10.60 -8.16
C ALA A 48 17.34 11.50 -8.24
N VAL A 49 18.19 11.48 -7.21
CA VAL A 49 19.48 12.20 -7.19
C VAL A 49 20.67 11.34 -7.63
N ALA A 50 20.47 10.02 -7.78
CA ALA A 50 21.50 9.13 -8.27
C ALA A 50 21.93 9.52 -9.70
N PRO A 51 23.22 9.42 -10.05
CA PRO A 51 23.70 9.75 -11.37
C PRO A 51 23.05 8.87 -12.43
N GLU A 52 22.79 9.45 -13.59
CA GLU A 52 22.25 8.72 -14.72
C GLU A 52 23.30 7.75 -15.28
N ARG A 53 22.89 6.50 -15.46
CA ARG A 53 23.76 5.43 -15.96
C ARG A 53 22.94 4.29 -16.53
N SER A 54 23.56 3.51 -17.41
CA SER A 54 22.98 2.26 -17.89
C SER A 54 22.83 1.22 -16.78
N LEU A 55 21.81 0.36 -16.93
CA LEU A 55 21.59 -0.76 -16.02
C LEU A 55 22.72 -1.77 -16.14
N LYS A 56 23.13 -2.31 -15.00
CA LYS A 56 24.12 -3.38 -14.87
C LYS A 56 23.44 -4.65 -14.35
N PRO A 57 23.97 -5.85 -14.63
CA PRO A 57 23.36 -7.10 -14.17
C PRO A 57 23.13 -7.17 -12.66
N TYR A 58 24.00 -6.55 -11.85
CA TYR A 58 23.85 -6.53 -10.40
C TYR A 58 22.64 -5.69 -9.93
N ASP A 59 22.15 -4.73 -10.72
CA ASP A 59 21.02 -3.86 -10.34
C ASP A 59 19.73 -4.65 -10.14
N TYR A 60 19.54 -5.74 -10.89
CA TYR A 60 18.38 -6.60 -10.78
C TYR A 60 18.32 -7.34 -9.43
N ASN A 61 19.47 -7.55 -8.78
CA ASN A 61 19.54 -8.24 -7.50
C ASN A 61 19.85 -7.30 -6.32
N TYR A 62 20.23 -6.06 -6.60
CA TYR A 62 20.57 -5.05 -5.61
C TYR A 62 19.38 -4.74 -4.68
N LYS A 63 19.68 -4.49 -3.41
CA LYS A 63 18.69 -4.13 -2.39
C LYS A 63 19.27 -3.08 -1.48
N GLU A 64 18.62 -1.93 -1.44
CA GLU A 64 18.95 -0.92 -0.46
C GLU A 64 18.17 -1.18 0.83
N LYS A 65 18.80 -1.00 2.00
CA LYS A 65 18.15 -1.14 3.29
C LYS A 65 18.49 0.05 4.17
N PHE A 66 17.50 0.61 4.83
CA PHE A 66 17.69 1.68 5.79
C PHE A 66 16.68 1.56 6.94
N ARG A 67 16.97 2.27 8.04
CA ARG A 67 16.09 2.30 9.21
C ARG A 67 15.23 3.56 9.16
N LEU A 68 13.96 3.39 9.46
CA LEU A 68 13.02 4.44 9.83
C LEU A 68 12.89 4.41 11.35
N LEU A 69 12.89 5.59 11.97
CA LEU A 69 12.64 5.70 13.41
C LEU A 69 11.17 5.39 13.69
N SER A 70 10.91 4.62 14.74
CA SER A 70 9.55 4.36 15.18
C SER A 70 9.07 5.55 16.00
N ASN A 71 8.13 6.34 15.48
CA ASN A 71 7.48 7.40 16.25
C ASN A 71 6.54 6.78 17.29
N SER A 72 7.07 6.36 18.43
CA SER A 72 6.26 6.08 19.62
C SER A 72 6.32 7.32 20.49
N SER A 73 5.18 7.99 20.67
CA SER A 73 5.04 9.02 21.71
C SER A 73 5.38 8.41 23.08
N ALA A 74 5.99 9.21 23.95
CA ALA A 74 6.49 8.82 25.26
C ALA A 74 5.37 8.54 26.31
N LEU A 75 4.09 8.63 25.92
CA LEU A 75 2.97 8.61 26.86
C LEU A 75 2.38 7.23 27.17
N ASP A 76 2.69 6.19 26.37
CA ASP A 76 2.07 4.88 26.55
C ASP A 76 2.97 3.91 27.33
N SER A 77 3.12 4.18 28.62
CA SER A 77 3.95 3.40 29.53
C SER A 77 3.13 2.27 30.18
N ALA A 78 2.84 1.18 29.45
CA ALA A 78 2.57 -0.14 30.05
C ALA A 78 2.35 -1.26 29.01
N SER A 79 3.18 -2.32 29.09
CA SER A 79 2.81 -3.74 28.85
C SER A 79 3.05 -4.47 27.50
N ALA A 80 3.78 -3.96 26.51
CA ALA A 80 4.30 -4.83 25.44
C ALA A 80 5.61 -4.32 24.83
N LEU A 81 6.57 -5.23 24.56
CA LEU A 81 7.78 -4.91 23.79
C LEU A 81 7.42 -4.31 22.42
N ARG A 82 7.67 -3.01 22.27
CA ARG A 82 7.39 -2.24 21.05
C ARG A 82 8.52 -2.37 20.02
N PRO A 83 8.25 -2.16 18.72
CA PRO A 83 9.30 -2.01 17.73
C PRO A 83 10.20 -0.82 18.06
N THR A 84 11.51 -1.02 18.03
CA THR A 84 12.50 0.07 18.23
C THR A 84 12.84 0.79 16.93
N ALA A 85 12.65 0.13 15.79
CA ALA A 85 12.86 0.69 14.46
C ALA A 85 12.08 -0.09 13.41
N VAL A 86 11.85 0.52 12.26
CA VAL A 86 11.34 -0.18 11.08
C VAL A 86 12.46 -0.25 10.05
N ARG A 87 12.78 -1.45 9.57
CA ARG A 87 13.71 -1.63 8.47
C ARG A 87 12.96 -1.59 7.16
N PHE A 88 13.23 -0.58 6.35
CA PHE A 88 12.77 -0.51 4.97
C PHE A 88 13.77 -1.23 4.05
N THR A 89 13.27 -1.91 3.02
CA THR A 89 14.07 -2.50 1.95
C THR A 89 13.51 -2.04 0.61
N ASP A 90 14.35 -1.39 -0.19
CA ASP A 90 14.06 -1.09 -1.58
C ASP A 90 14.74 -2.12 -2.49
N TYR A 91 13.98 -2.74 -3.39
CA TYR A 91 14.49 -3.80 -4.27
C TYR A 91 14.70 -3.26 -5.68
N SER A 92 15.88 -3.55 -6.25
CA SER A 92 16.24 -3.19 -7.63
C SER A 92 15.97 -1.71 -7.99
N PRO A 93 16.45 -0.74 -7.18
CA PRO A 93 16.00 0.66 -7.25
C PRO A 93 16.22 1.30 -8.62
N MET A 94 17.40 1.05 -9.23
CA MET A 94 17.75 1.57 -10.55
C MET A 94 16.93 0.92 -11.67
N VAL A 95 16.54 -0.35 -11.51
CA VAL A 95 15.70 -1.04 -12.49
C VAL A 95 14.29 -0.45 -12.49
N PHE A 96 13.72 -0.21 -11.31
CA PHE A 96 12.41 0.45 -11.21
C PHE A 96 12.46 1.94 -11.55
N ARG A 97 13.59 2.62 -11.41
CA ARG A 97 13.80 3.94 -12.02
C ARG A 97 13.68 3.87 -13.54
N HIS A 98 14.42 2.96 -14.16
CA HIS A 98 14.40 2.78 -15.61
C HIS A 98 13.01 2.44 -16.13
N LEU A 99 12.27 1.56 -15.45
CA LEU A 99 10.87 1.25 -15.79
C LEU A 99 9.98 2.49 -15.72
N ARG A 100 10.09 3.30 -14.66
CA ARG A 100 9.34 4.57 -14.54
C ARG A 100 9.66 5.53 -15.69
N GLU A 101 10.93 5.65 -16.07
CA GLU A 101 11.38 6.47 -17.21
C GLU A 101 10.82 5.96 -18.54
N MET A 102 10.80 4.63 -18.77
CA MET A 102 10.18 4.03 -19.95
C MET A 102 8.66 4.31 -20.01
N PHE A 103 7.98 4.23 -18.87
CA PHE A 103 6.55 4.55 -18.73
C PHE A 103 6.25 6.05 -18.70
N LYS A 104 7.26 6.91 -18.89
CA LYS A 104 7.13 8.39 -18.90
C LYS A 104 6.57 8.95 -17.59
N ILE A 105 6.88 8.30 -16.47
CA ILE A 105 6.50 8.76 -15.15
C ILE A 105 7.58 9.69 -14.61
N ASP A 106 7.22 10.95 -14.43
CA ASP A 106 8.12 11.94 -13.86
C ASP A 106 8.53 11.56 -12.42
N LYS A 107 9.82 11.73 -12.12
CA LYS A 107 10.40 11.36 -10.83
C LYS A 107 9.80 12.16 -9.67
N THR A 108 9.54 13.45 -9.87
CA THR A 108 9.02 14.34 -8.83
C THR A 108 7.55 14.03 -8.55
N VAL A 109 6.77 13.81 -9.61
CA VAL A 109 5.37 13.38 -9.52
C VAL A 109 5.29 12.06 -8.76
N TYR A 110 6.06 11.04 -9.17
CA TYR A 110 6.04 9.73 -8.50
C TYR A 110 6.36 9.84 -7.01
N ILE A 111 7.42 10.58 -6.67
CA ILE A 111 7.89 10.76 -5.29
C ILE A 111 6.84 11.48 -4.44
N HIS A 112 6.18 12.51 -4.99
CA HIS A 112 5.14 13.25 -4.30
C HIS A 112 3.89 12.40 -4.08
N SER A 113 3.42 11.68 -5.10
CA SER A 113 2.20 10.87 -5.01
C SER A 113 2.30 9.73 -3.99
N ILE A 114 3.47 9.10 -3.86
CA ILE A 114 3.68 7.97 -2.93
C ILE A 114 4.14 8.42 -1.53
N GLY A 115 4.45 9.70 -1.37
CA GLY A 115 4.95 10.28 -0.13
C GLY A 115 3.82 10.67 0.84
N PRO A 116 4.15 10.88 2.13
CA PRO A 116 3.16 11.29 3.12
C PRO A 116 2.71 12.76 2.95
N GLU A 117 3.45 13.58 2.20
CA GLU A 117 3.22 15.04 2.10
C GLU A 117 1.80 15.37 1.64
N GLN A 118 1.29 14.63 0.65
CA GLN A 118 -0.04 14.88 0.11
C GLN A 118 -1.15 14.46 1.09
N VAL A 119 -0.92 13.36 1.83
CA VAL A 119 -1.83 12.89 2.88
C VAL A 119 -1.89 13.90 4.03
N VAL A 120 -0.74 14.39 4.47
CA VAL A 120 -0.62 15.39 5.54
C VAL A 120 -1.26 16.72 5.10
N SER A 121 -0.98 17.17 3.87
CA SER A 121 -1.57 18.40 3.32
C SER A 121 -3.09 18.34 3.26
N ASN A 122 -3.65 17.25 2.72
CA ASN A 122 -5.09 17.04 2.66
C ASN A 122 -5.71 17.06 4.07
N MET A 123 -5.06 16.42 5.04
CA MET A 123 -5.50 16.41 6.44
C MET A 123 -5.50 17.81 7.07
N LEU A 124 -4.44 18.61 6.85
CA LEU A 124 -4.35 19.99 7.34
C LEU A 124 -5.43 20.90 6.75
N LEU A 125 -5.83 20.64 5.50
CA LEU A 125 -6.87 21.39 4.80
C LEU A 125 -8.30 20.89 5.10
N GLY A 126 -8.48 20.00 6.08
CA GLY A 126 -9.78 19.46 6.46
C GLY A 126 -10.36 18.44 5.47
N SER A 127 -9.57 18.00 4.49
CA SER A 127 -9.94 16.99 3.50
C SER A 127 -9.52 15.60 3.99
N LEU A 128 -10.50 14.87 4.56
CA LEU A 128 -10.34 13.50 5.08
C LEU A 128 -10.23 12.42 3.98
N SER A 129 -10.15 12.80 2.70
CA SER A 129 -9.88 11.86 1.59
C SER A 129 -8.44 11.32 1.58
N SER A 130 -7.72 11.53 2.69
CA SER A 130 -6.26 11.55 2.77
C SER A 130 -5.62 10.24 2.35
N LEU A 131 -6.28 9.09 2.55
CA LEU A 131 -6.02 7.83 1.87
C LEU A 131 -7.37 7.12 1.79
N CYS A 132 -8.00 7.07 0.62
CA CYS A 132 -9.09 6.13 0.41
C CYS A 132 -8.50 4.73 0.46
N GLU A 133 -8.45 4.17 1.67
CA GLU A 133 -8.26 2.75 1.90
C GLU A 133 -9.42 2.02 1.21
N LEU A 134 -9.25 1.75 -0.07
CA LEU A 134 -10.02 0.72 -0.73
C LEU A 134 -9.43 -0.60 -0.23
N VAL A 135 -9.81 -0.98 1.00
CA VAL A 135 -9.63 -2.33 1.53
C VAL A 135 -10.09 -3.27 0.44
N SER A 136 -9.16 -3.96 -0.21
CA SER A 136 -9.59 -4.81 -1.31
C SER A 136 -10.38 -5.97 -0.76
N GLU A 137 -11.59 -6.12 -1.27
CA GLU A 137 -12.40 -7.32 -1.19
C GLU A 137 -11.85 -8.41 -2.14
N GLY A 138 -10.53 -8.56 -2.20
CA GLY A 138 -9.91 -9.65 -2.94
C GLY A 138 -10.04 -10.96 -2.16
N LYS A 139 -10.46 -12.05 -2.82
CA LYS A 139 -10.48 -13.42 -2.26
C LYS A 139 -9.17 -13.85 -1.56
N SER A 140 -8.05 -13.16 -1.82
CA SER A 140 -6.72 -13.45 -1.30
C SER A 140 -6.30 -12.65 -0.05
N GLY A 141 -7.13 -11.71 0.45
CA GLY A 141 -6.82 -10.93 1.66
C GLY A 141 -5.65 -9.94 1.51
N ALA A 142 -5.29 -9.57 0.27
CA ALA A 142 -4.28 -8.56 0.01
C ALA A 142 -4.83 -7.16 0.27
N VAL A 143 -4.06 -6.29 0.90
CA VAL A 143 -4.46 -4.88 1.12
C VAL A 143 -3.98 -4.02 -0.05
N PHE A 144 -4.85 -3.14 -0.53
CA PHE A 144 -4.59 -2.20 -1.62
C PHE A 144 -4.79 -0.77 -1.11
N TYR A 145 -3.92 0.12 -1.54
CA TYR A 145 -4.00 1.55 -1.27
C TYR A 145 -3.87 2.29 -2.57
N TYR A 146 -4.64 3.37 -2.74
CA TYR A 146 -4.44 4.33 -3.81
C TYR A 146 -3.64 5.51 -3.25
N THR A 147 -2.76 6.09 -4.08
CA THR A 147 -2.17 7.39 -3.76
C THR A 147 -3.26 8.45 -3.67
N ALA A 148 -3.01 9.54 -2.94
CA ALA A 148 -4.01 10.58 -2.72
C ALA A 148 -4.52 11.23 -4.03
N ASP A 149 -3.68 11.26 -5.06
CA ASP A 149 -4.03 11.71 -6.42
C ASP A 149 -4.57 10.60 -7.33
N GLY A 150 -4.68 9.37 -6.82
CA GLY A 150 -5.20 8.20 -7.53
C GLY A 150 -4.32 7.67 -8.66
N LYS A 151 -3.12 8.21 -8.89
CA LYS A 151 -2.25 7.83 -10.02
C LYS A 151 -1.64 6.43 -9.86
N PHE A 152 -1.36 6.03 -8.63
CA PHE A 152 -0.67 4.77 -8.34
C PHE A 152 -1.44 3.93 -7.33
N ILE A 153 -1.21 2.63 -7.40
CA ILE A 153 -1.72 1.63 -6.47
C ILE A 153 -0.54 1.02 -5.73
N ILE A 154 -0.66 0.94 -4.41
CA ILE A 154 0.28 0.22 -3.54
C ILE A 154 -0.43 -1.04 -3.06
N LYS A 155 0.10 -2.19 -3.44
CA LYS A 155 -0.49 -3.50 -3.15
C LYS A 155 0.41 -4.30 -2.24
N THR A 156 -0.15 -4.85 -1.17
CA THR A 156 0.53 -5.86 -0.36
C THR A 156 0.64 -7.17 -1.15
N VAL A 157 1.85 -7.72 -1.23
CA VAL A 157 2.12 -8.97 -1.96
C VAL A 157 2.75 -10.01 -1.05
N SER A 158 2.53 -11.30 -1.35
CA SER A 158 3.20 -12.38 -0.62
C SER A 158 4.71 -12.37 -0.90
N ARG A 159 5.46 -13.05 -0.03
CA ARG A 159 6.90 -13.24 -0.22
C ARG A 159 7.19 -13.97 -1.53
N GLU A 160 6.34 -14.92 -1.90
CA GLU A 160 6.45 -15.74 -3.11
C GLU A 160 6.22 -14.90 -4.36
N ALA A 161 5.19 -14.05 -4.36
CA ALA A 161 4.93 -13.10 -5.44
C ALA A 161 6.08 -12.09 -5.60
N ALA A 162 6.58 -11.52 -4.49
CA ALA A 162 7.73 -10.63 -4.53
C ALA A 162 9.01 -11.32 -5.04
N LYS A 163 9.23 -12.60 -4.70
CA LYS A 163 10.33 -13.39 -5.26
C LYS A 163 10.12 -13.67 -6.74
N GLY A 164 8.90 -14.00 -7.14
CA GLY A 164 8.51 -14.25 -8.53
C GLY A 164 8.76 -13.03 -9.41
N LEU A 165 8.30 -11.85 -8.98
CA LEU A 165 8.54 -10.59 -9.68
C LEU A 165 10.03 -10.33 -9.90
N ARG A 166 10.86 -10.46 -8.85
CA ARG A 166 12.32 -10.27 -8.99
C ARG A 166 12.98 -11.27 -9.94
N ARG A 167 12.44 -12.49 -10.04
CA ARG A 167 12.95 -13.51 -10.96
C ARG A 167 12.62 -13.16 -12.42
N ILE A 168 11.42 -12.63 -12.68
CA ILE A 168 11.00 -12.24 -14.04
C ILE A 168 11.46 -10.83 -14.42
N LEU A 169 12.00 -10.04 -13.48
CA LEU A 169 12.29 -8.62 -13.70
C LEU A 169 13.19 -8.34 -14.93
N PRO A 170 14.24 -9.12 -15.24
CA PRO A 170 15.01 -8.94 -16.47
C PRO A 170 14.17 -9.14 -17.74
N ALA A 171 13.39 -10.23 -17.80
CA ALA A 171 12.51 -10.51 -18.95
C ALA A 171 11.38 -9.47 -19.06
N TYR A 172 10.87 -8.99 -17.94
CA TYR A 172 9.85 -7.94 -17.89
C TYR A 172 10.37 -6.61 -18.44
N VAL A 173 11.61 -6.22 -18.11
CA VAL A 173 12.25 -5.03 -18.70
C VAL A 173 12.44 -5.22 -20.21
N ALA A 174 12.99 -6.36 -20.64
CA ALA A 174 13.19 -6.66 -22.06
C ALA A 174 11.87 -6.60 -22.86
N HIS A 175 10.79 -7.17 -22.30
CA HIS A 175 9.47 -7.15 -22.91
C HIS A 175 8.98 -5.71 -23.20
N PHE A 176 9.14 -4.78 -22.26
CA PHE A 176 8.71 -3.39 -22.44
C PHE A 176 9.63 -2.57 -23.34
N VAL A 177 10.91 -2.95 -23.46
CA VAL A 177 11.80 -2.38 -24.46
C VAL A 177 11.34 -2.77 -25.88
N GLU A 178 10.95 -4.02 -26.07
CA GLU A 178 10.47 -4.53 -27.35
C GLU A 178 9.01 -4.13 -27.65
N ASN A 179 8.18 -3.97 -26.61
CA ASN A 179 6.73 -3.77 -26.73
C ASN A 179 6.26 -2.62 -25.82
N SER A 180 6.42 -1.37 -26.26
CA SER A 180 6.04 -0.18 -25.47
C SER A 180 4.54 -0.13 -25.12
N GLU A 181 3.69 -0.62 -26.01
CA GLU A 181 2.22 -0.61 -25.89
C GLU A 181 1.65 -1.87 -25.20
N SER A 182 2.50 -2.62 -24.49
CA SER A 182 2.08 -3.81 -23.75
C SER A 182 0.99 -3.48 -22.71
N LEU A 183 -0.05 -4.33 -22.66
CA LEU A 183 -1.14 -4.23 -21.68
C LEU A 183 -0.78 -4.82 -20.30
N LEU A 184 0.45 -5.30 -20.11
CA LEU A 184 0.90 -5.80 -18.82
C LEU A 184 0.87 -4.70 -17.76
N SER A 185 0.54 -5.08 -16.53
CA SER A 185 0.53 -4.14 -15.41
C SER A 185 1.91 -3.51 -15.21
N ARG A 186 1.96 -2.17 -15.23
CA ARG A 186 3.19 -1.40 -15.10
C ARG A 186 3.65 -1.33 -13.66
N PHE A 187 4.65 -2.14 -13.30
CA PHE A 187 5.26 -2.16 -11.98
C PHE A 187 6.31 -1.06 -11.81
N LEU A 188 6.18 -0.27 -10.73
CA LEU A 188 6.91 0.97 -10.52
C LEU A 188 7.88 0.93 -9.34
N GLY A 189 7.72 -0.06 -8.45
CA GLY A 189 8.59 -0.25 -7.30
C GLY A 189 8.23 -1.52 -6.53
N LEU A 190 9.23 -2.16 -5.93
CA LEU A 190 9.04 -3.28 -5.01
C LEU A 190 9.76 -2.96 -3.71
N HIS A 191 9.01 -2.94 -2.62
CA HIS A 191 9.51 -2.53 -1.33
C HIS A 191 9.11 -3.53 -0.24
N ALA A 192 9.70 -3.40 0.93
CA ALA A 192 9.27 -4.14 2.10
C ALA A 192 9.64 -3.47 3.41
N ILE A 193 8.83 -3.69 4.43
CA ILE A 193 9.12 -3.29 5.81
C ILE A 193 9.31 -4.51 6.70
N LYS A 194 10.12 -4.35 7.74
CA LYS A 194 10.24 -5.31 8.84
C LYS A 194 10.40 -4.56 10.16
N HIS A 195 9.53 -4.80 11.12
CA HIS A 195 9.68 -4.23 12.45
C HIS A 195 10.85 -4.90 13.19
N ILE A 196 11.71 -4.09 13.81
CA ILE A 196 12.82 -4.52 14.65
C ILE A 196 12.35 -4.40 16.10
N PHE A 197 12.48 -5.48 16.87
CA PHE A 197 12.13 -5.54 18.28
C PHE A 197 13.38 -5.74 19.14
N PRO A 198 13.35 -5.37 20.43
CA PRO A 198 14.43 -5.69 21.37
C PRO A 198 14.72 -7.18 21.45
N SER A 199 15.97 -7.52 21.77
CA SER A 199 16.46 -8.91 21.81
C SER A 199 15.92 -9.71 23.00
N HIS A 200 15.57 -9.03 24.09
CA HIS A 200 15.12 -9.66 25.35
C HIS A 200 13.64 -9.40 25.61
N GLY A 201 12.95 -10.44 26.10
CA GLY A 201 11.56 -10.41 26.53
C GLY A 201 10.58 -11.07 25.55
N LYS A 202 9.40 -11.45 26.06
CA LYS A 202 8.36 -12.14 25.29
C LYS A 202 7.52 -11.12 24.52
N LEU A 203 7.46 -11.25 23.19
CA LEU A 203 6.55 -10.46 22.38
C LEU A 203 5.11 -10.98 22.52
N SER A 204 4.15 -10.06 22.44
CA SER A 204 2.75 -10.43 22.25
C SER A 204 2.55 -11.16 20.92
N ALA A 205 1.43 -11.88 20.76
CA ALA A 205 1.06 -12.50 19.48
C ALA A 205 1.03 -11.47 18.33
N ALA A 206 0.59 -10.24 18.60
CA ALA A 206 0.64 -9.13 17.64
C ALA A 206 2.09 -8.73 17.29
N GLY A 207 2.97 -8.62 18.29
CA GLY A 207 4.39 -8.34 18.06
C GLY A 207 5.09 -9.43 17.25
N ASN A 208 4.77 -10.71 17.47
CA ASN A 208 5.31 -11.81 16.67
C ASN A 208 4.86 -11.73 15.21
N ARG A 209 3.60 -11.37 14.93
CA ARG A 209 3.14 -11.14 13.55
C ARG A 209 3.89 -9.98 12.88
N MET A 210 4.11 -8.89 13.60
CA MET A 210 4.86 -7.72 13.11
C MET A 210 6.34 -8.00 12.81
N ARG A 211 6.94 -9.08 13.34
CA ARG A 211 8.31 -9.50 12.98
C ARG A 211 8.42 -9.95 11.53
N HIS A 212 7.30 -10.36 10.91
CA HIS A 212 7.31 -10.80 9.53
C HIS A 212 7.56 -9.63 8.59
N LYS A 213 8.22 -9.95 7.47
CA LYS A 213 8.52 -8.97 6.43
C LYS A 213 7.30 -8.81 5.53
N THR A 214 6.73 -7.62 5.49
CA THR A 214 5.62 -7.28 4.58
C THR A 214 6.18 -6.67 3.31
N TYR A 215 5.67 -7.11 2.16
CA TYR A 215 6.12 -6.66 0.84
C TYR A 215 5.04 -5.82 0.18
N PHE A 216 5.47 -4.78 -0.55
CA PHE A 216 4.60 -3.84 -1.22
C PHE A 216 5.05 -3.68 -2.67
N LEU A 217 4.11 -3.75 -3.59
CA LEU A 217 4.30 -3.49 -5.00
C LEU A 217 3.60 -2.18 -5.35
N VAL A 218 4.34 -1.23 -5.91
CA VAL A 218 3.77 -0.01 -6.49
C VAL A 218 3.51 -0.28 -7.96
N MET A 219 2.31 0.06 -8.43
CA MET A 219 1.90 -0.12 -9.82
C MET A 219 1.09 1.09 -10.30
N GLU A 220 1.08 1.34 -11.60
CA GLU A 220 0.23 2.37 -12.19
C GLU A 220 -1.26 2.01 -12.02
N ASN A 221 -2.09 3.02 -11.75
CA ASN A 221 -3.54 2.85 -11.70
C ASN A 221 -4.13 2.99 -13.11
N LEU A 222 -4.50 1.87 -13.73
CA LEU A 222 -5.17 1.85 -15.03
C LEU A 222 -6.49 2.64 -15.05
N PHE A 223 -7.13 2.81 -13.89
CA PHE A 223 -8.40 3.52 -13.76
C PHE A 223 -8.23 5.02 -13.44
N HIS A 224 -7.01 5.54 -13.45
CA HIS A 224 -6.77 6.98 -13.31
C HIS A 224 -7.05 7.67 -14.65
N THR A 225 -8.24 8.22 -14.80
CA THR A 225 -8.69 8.92 -16.01
C THR A 225 -9.57 10.11 -15.63
N PRO A 226 -9.56 11.22 -16.41
CA PRO A 226 -10.49 12.33 -16.21
C PRO A 226 -11.94 11.96 -16.57
N VAL A 227 -12.16 10.83 -17.27
CA VAL A 227 -13.49 10.40 -17.72
C VAL A 227 -14.15 9.48 -16.70
N PRO A 228 -15.44 9.65 -16.38
CA PRO A 228 -16.16 8.73 -15.49
C PRO A 228 -16.16 7.29 -16.00
N ILE A 229 -15.78 6.36 -15.13
CA ILE A 229 -15.88 4.91 -15.39
C ILE A 229 -17.23 4.41 -14.88
N HIS A 230 -18.17 4.19 -15.80
CA HIS A 230 -19.53 3.72 -15.47
C HIS A 230 -19.59 2.23 -15.11
N ARG A 231 -18.72 1.41 -15.70
CA ARG A 231 -18.72 -0.06 -15.53
C ARG A 231 -17.30 -0.60 -15.49
N ARG A 232 -17.08 -1.66 -14.69
CA ARG A 232 -15.80 -2.38 -14.59
C ARG A 232 -16.04 -3.88 -14.70
N TYR A 233 -15.13 -4.57 -15.38
CA TYR A 233 -15.18 -6.02 -15.57
C TYR A 233 -13.80 -6.64 -15.28
N ASP A 234 -13.79 -7.82 -14.65
CA ASP A 234 -12.59 -8.65 -14.45
C ASP A 234 -12.74 -9.93 -15.28
N LEU A 235 -12.23 -9.89 -16.52
CA LEU A 235 -12.37 -10.97 -17.50
C LEU A 235 -11.22 -11.97 -17.40
N LYS A 236 -11.52 -13.26 -17.26
CA LYS A 236 -10.48 -14.33 -17.15
C LYS A 236 -10.70 -15.54 -18.06
N GLY A 237 -11.56 -15.43 -19.08
CA GLY A 237 -11.81 -16.44 -20.12
C GLY A 237 -12.43 -17.79 -19.68
N SER A 238 -12.48 -18.07 -18.38
CA SER A 238 -13.13 -19.25 -17.77
C SER A 238 -14.58 -18.94 -17.38
N THR A 239 -15.40 -19.95 -17.09
CA THR A 239 -16.83 -19.78 -16.72
C THR A 239 -17.11 -20.03 -15.23
N TYR A 240 -16.32 -20.85 -14.55
CA TYR A 240 -16.54 -21.20 -13.13
C TYR A 240 -16.26 -20.01 -12.18
N LYS A 241 -17.24 -19.68 -11.32
CA LYS A 241 -17.18 -18.60 -10.30
C LYS A 241 -16.77 -17.23 -10.86
N ARG A 242 -17.43 -16.80 -11.94
CA ARG A 242 -17.20 -15.52 -12.65
C ARG A 242 -18.29 -14.47 -12.53
N SER A 243 -19.34 -14.75 -11.77
CA SER A 243 -20.40 -13.77 -11.49
C SER A 243 -20.18 -13.15 -10.12
N LEU A 244 -20.50 -11.85 -10.01
CA LEU A 244 -20.64 -11.18 -8.73
C LEU A 244 -21.84 -11.75 -7.98
N ALA A 245 -21.71 -11.88 -6.66
CA ALA A 245 -22.83 -12.19 -5.80
C ALA A 245 -23.89 -11.07 -5.95
N PRO A 246 -25.20 -11.37 -5.91
CA PRO A 246 -26.25 -10.39 -6.14
C PRO A 246 -26.07 -9.09 -5.34
N GLU A 247 -25.64 -9.19 -4.09
CA GLU A 247 -25.38 -8.08 -3.16
C GLU A 247 -24.20 -7.17 -3.54
N SER A 248 -23.31 -7.63 -4.42
CA SER A 248 -22.12 -6.88 -4.88
C SER A 248 -22.31 -6.25 -6.28
N ARG A 249 -23.51 -6.39 -6.86
CA ARG A 249 -23.87 -5.74 -8.13
C ARG A 249 -24.34 -4.33 -7.82
N VAL A 250 -23.63 -3.34 -8.35
CA VAL A 250 -24.08 -1.94 -8.30
C VAL A 250 -25.37 -1.85 -9.11
N SER A 251 -26.48 -1.48 -8.47
CA SER A 251 -27.75 -1.20 -9.14
C SER A 251 -27.54 -0.03 -10.10
N THR A 252 -27.83 -0.26 -11.38
CA THR A 252 -27.86 0.75 -12.44
C THR A 252 -28.91 1.81 -12.16
#